data_AF-A0A226DRF7-F1
#
_entry.id   AF-A0A226DRF7-F1
#
_cell.length_a   1.000
_cell.length_b   1.000
_cell.length_c   1.000
_cell.angle_alpha   90.00
_cell.angle_beta   90.00
_cell.angle_gamma   90.00
#
_symmetry.space_group_name_H-M   'P 1'
#
loop_
_entity.id
_entity.type
_entity.pdbx_description
1 polymer ?
#
loop_
_entity_poly.entity_id
_entity_poly.type
_entity_poly.pdbx_seq_one_letter_code
_entity_poly.pdbx_strand_id
1 'polypeptide(L)'
;MRSCYSYLRRKPDKPQVQFNMSKMQATSSSLIFVVAFAVSIFSSIQSGSCQQAQFLMFWNVSTCTGAPFASMTTSTEDISLPPITPTIFYRVNGLWKIHFCRNATTCSQIPHILHGTNTTCSPQSSMSEYDTLMQITRFGDANQVEERITFFPGKSFDGASFSVTPSTTFNGTGRLVRSYYFTGPNSWMHKFTQNAEEREECHSPEEDVVQRGYGFTYNVFADRHLGWVQYGCNETTNPISTIIPHVSTRTSTTEDPTTVRTSTTTPTKNSETGGGSRGLPRRCDIFTLLLVVFGAFRV
;
A
#
# COMPACT_ATOMS: atom_id res chain seq x y z
N MET A 1 -53.91 -78.44 -30.87
CA MET A 1 -52.52 -78.87 -30.62
C MET A 1 -51.83 -77.84 -29.72
N ARG A 2 -51.30 -78.32 -28.59
CA ARG A 2 -50.19 -77.83 -27.75
C ARG A 2 -50.09 -76.34 -27.36
N SER A 3 -50.37 -76.09 -26.07
CA SER A 3 -49.43 -75.67 -25.01
C SER A 3 -48.46 -74.52 -25.27
N CYS A 4 -48.56 -73.44 -24.47
CA CYS A 4 -47.58 -73.11 -23.41
C CYS A 4 -47.96 -71.82 -22.64
N TYR A 5 -47.81 -71.91 -21.31
CA TYR A 5 -47.61 -70.90 -20.26
C TYR A 5 -47.14 -69.50 -20.73
N SER A 6 -47.51 -68.35 -20.17
CA SER A 6 -47.33 -67.94 -18.76
C SER A 6 -47.65 -66.44 -18.58
N TYR A 7 -47.87 -66.08 -17.32
CA TYR A 7 -47.51 -64.82 -16.64
C TYR A 7 -48.48 -63.62 -16.65
N LEU A 8 -49.02 -63.40 -15.45
CA LEU A 8 -49.79 -62.26 -14.95
C LEU A 8 -48.92 -61.00 -14.77
N ARG A 9 -49.49 -59.82 -15.05
CA ARG A 9 -49.18 -58.57 -14.32
C ARG A 9 -50.40 -57.67 -14.22
N ARG A 10 -50.93 -57.54 -13.00
CA ARG A 10 -51.89 -56.51 -12.58
C ARG A 10 -51.20 -55.14 -12.58
N LYS A 11 -51.86 -54.13 -13.15
CA LYS A 11 -51.54 -52.71 -12.90
C LYS A 11 -52.24 -52.29 -11.60
N PRO A 12 -51.53 -51.71 -10.61
CA PRO A 12 -52.17 -50.98 -9.53
C PRO A 12 -52.54 -49.57 -9.99
N ASP A 13 -53.73 -49.14 -9.62
CA ASP A 13 -54.23 -47.77 -9.78
C ASP A 13 -53.37 -46.78 -9.00
N LYS A 14 -53.06 -45.65 -9.65
CA LYS A 14 -52.36 -44.51 -9.04
C LYS A 14 -53.33 -43.75 -8.12
N PRO A 15 -53.01 -43.52 -6.84
CA PRO A 15 -53.68 -42.50 -6.06
C PRO A 15 -53.27 -41.11 -6.57
N GLN A 16 -54.27 -40.28 -6.88
CA GLN A 16 -54.13 -38.85 -7.13
C GLN A 16 -53.75 -38.15 -5.81
N VAL A 17 -52.49 -37.73 -5.70
CA VAL A 17 -52.03 -36.87 -4.61
C VAL A 17 -52.27 -35.42 -5.03
N GLN A 18 -53.31 -34.79 -4.46
CA GLN A 18 -53.47 -33.34 -4.51
C GLN A 18 -52.39 -32.69 -3.64
N PHE A 19 -51.39 -32.08 -4.28
CA PHE A 19 -50.46 -31.17 -3.60
C PHE A 19 -51.11 -29.80 -3.44
N ASN A 20 -51.51 -29.48 -2.20
CA ASN A 20 -51.88 -28.14 -1.80
C ASN A 20 -50.65 -27.22 -1.87
N MET A 21 -50.55 -26.43 -2.94
CA MET A 21 -49.40 -25.56 -3.25
C MET A 21 -49.50 -24.15 -2.62
N SER A 22 -50.19 -24.00 -1.49
CA SER A 22 -50.52 -22.69 -0.90
C SER A 22 -49.68 -22.31 0.34
N LYS A 23 -48.62 -23.05 0.67
CA LYS A 23 -47.73 -22.73 1.81
C LYS A 23 -46.23 -22.67 1.51
N MET A 24 -45.83 -22.67 0.24
CA MET A 24 -44.41 -22.68 -0.17
C MET A 24 -43.93 -21.37 -0.84
N GLN A 25 -44.63 -20.25 -0.64
CA GLN A 25 -44.26 -18.95 -1.23
C GLN A 25 -43.66 -17.94 -0.25
N ALA A 26 -43.61 -18.24 1.06
CA ALA A 26 -43.17 -17.26 2.07
C ALA A 26 -41.70 -17.41 2.50
N THR A 27 -41.02 -18.52 2.22
CA THR A 27 -39.63 -18.76 2.68
C THR A 27 -38.56 -18.57 1.61
N SER A 28 -38.91 -18.57 0.32
CA SER A 28 -37.92 -18.35 -0.76
C SER A 28 -37.55 -16.87 -0.92
N SER A 29 -38.45 -15.94 -0.59
CA SER A 29 -38.22 -14.52 -0.77
C SER A 29 -37.13 -13.99 0.15
N SER A 30 -37.12 -14.36 1.44
CA SER A 30 -36.12 -13.89 2.40
C SER A 30 -34.71 -14.39 2.09
N LEU A 31 -34.56 -15.61 1.57
CA LEU A 31 -33.26 -16.18 1.24
C LEU A 31 -32.63 -15.48 0.03
N ILE A 32 -33.44 -15.10 -0.96
CA ILE A 32 -33.00 -14.31 -2.12
C ILE A 32 -32.51 -12.92 -1.70
N PHE A 33 -33.21 -12.25 -0.76
CA PHE A 33 -32.77 -10.95 -0.24
C PHE A 33 -31.45 -11.03 0.52
N VAL A 34 -31.23 -12.06 1.34
CA VAL A 34 -29.96 -12.23 2.08
C VAL A 34 -28.80 -12.51 1.14
N VAL A 35 -28.98 -13.37 0.13
CA VAL A 35 -27.94 -13.66 -0.87
C VAL A 35 -27.63 -12.42 -1.72
N ALA A 36 -28.65 -11.69 -2.18
CA ALA A 36 -28.46 -10.45 -2.94
C ALA A 36 -27.73 -9.38 -2.11
N PHE A 37 -28.10 -9.21 -0.84
CA PHE A 37 -27.45 -8.28 0.06
C PHE A 37 -25.99 -8.65 0.35
N ALA A 38 -25.70 -9.94 0.57
CA ALA A 38 -24.34 -10.44 0.72
C ALA A 38 -23.50 -10.20 -0.54
N VAL A 39 -24.03 -10.53 -1.73
CA VAL A 39 -23.34 -10.28 -3.01
C VAL A 39 -23.10 -8.79 -3.23
N SER A 40 -24.05 -7.92 -2.90
CA SER A 40 -23.86 -6.46 -2.96
C SER A 40 -22.74 -5.99 -2.02
N ILE A 41 -22.70 -6.48 -0.77
CA ILE A 41 -21.60 -6.19 0.16
C ILE A 41 -20.27 -6.69 -0.39
N PHE A 42 -20.18 -7.94 -0.83
CA PHE A 42 -18.94 -8.50 -1.41
C PHE A 42 -18.48 -7.78 -2.67
N SER A 43 -19.41 -7.32 -3.52
CA SER A 43 -19.09 -6.52 -4.71
C SER A 43 -18.65 -5.09 -4.36
N SER A 44 -19.12 -4.53 -3.24
CA SER A 44 -18.65 -3.24 -2.73
C SER A 44 -17.26 -3.32 -2.05
N ILE A 45 -16.77 -4.55 -1.78
CA ILE A 45 -15.40 -4.81 -1.31
C ILE A 45 -14.42 -4.98 -2.49
N GLN A 46 -14.71 -4.44 -3.68
CA GLN A 46 -13.66 -4.12 -4.67
C GLN A 46 -12.81 -2.90 -4.25
N SER A 47 -12.58 -2.76 -2.95
CA SER A 47 -11.80 -1.72 -2.29
C SER A 47 -10.31 -2.00 -2.53
N GLY A 48 -9.75 -1.44 -3.61
CA GLY A 48 -8.29 -1.44 -3.77
C GLY A 48 -7.80 -0.91 -5.11
N SER A 49 -8.52 -1.17 -6.20
CA SER A 49 -7.95 -1.01 -7.55
C SER A 49 -7.52 0.43 -7.92
N CYS A 50 -8.25 1.47 -7.50
CA CYS A 50 -7.96 2.83 -7.99
C CYS A 50 -6.97 3.61 -7.13
N GLN A 51 -6.86 3.34 -5.82
CA GLN A 51 -5.93 4.07 -4.94
C GLN A 51 -4.48 3.60 -5.11
N GLN A 52 -4.29 2.39 -5.64
CA GLN A 52 -2.98 1.78 -5.78
C GLN A 52 -2.29 2.13 -7.10
N ALA A 53 -2.97 2.83 -8.03
CA ALA A 53 -2.36 3.23 -9.29
C ALA A 53 -1.19 4.21 -9.06
N GLN A 54 -0.01 3.87 -9.56
CA GLN A 54 1.17 4.73 -9.46
C GLN A 54 1.08 5.91 -10.43
N PHE A 55 1.46 7.09 -9.94
CA PHE A 55 1.61 8.29 -10.76
C PHE A 55 2.60 9.25 -10.13
N LEU A 56 3.10 10.15 -10.96
CA LEU A 56 3.91 11.29 -10.57
C LEU A 56 3.43 12.50 -11.36
N MET A 57 3.29 13.63 -10.69
CA MET A 57 2.82 14.87 -11.28
C MET A 57 3.64 16.04 -10.76
N PHE A 58 3.89 17.04 -11.61
CA PHE A 58 4.69 18.22 -11.27
C PHE A 58 3.96 19.53 -11.54
N TRP A 59 4.20 20.51 -10.67
CA TRP A 59 3.68 21.87 -10.71
C TRP A 59 4.80 22.88 -10.50
N ASN A 60 4.56 24.11 -10.97
CA ASN A 60 5.38 25.29 -10.70
C ASN A 60 4.87 26.09 -9.48
N VAL A 61 3.85 25.59 -8.77
CA VAL A 61 3.23 26.23 -7.61
C VAL A 61 3.28 25.32 -6.39
N SER A 62 3.55 25.90 -5.22
CA SER A 62 3.76 25.18 -3.96
C SER A 62 2.54 24.46 -3.40
N THR A 63 1.37 24.76 -3.93
CA THR A 63 0.08 24.18 -3.53
C THR A 63 -0.29 22.95 -4.36
N CYS A 64 0.43 22.66 -5.46
CA CYS A 64 0.07 21.66 -6.46
C CYS A 64 -1.40 21.82 -6.93
N THR A 65 -1.81 23.06 -7.17
CA THR A 65 -3.15 23.40 -7.66
C THR A 65 -3.12 23.72 -9.14
N GLY A 66 -4.23 23.48 -9.83
CA GLY A 66 -4.33 23.67 -11.28
C GLY A 66 -3.74 22.51 -12.07
N ALA A 67 -3.54 22.72 -13.37
CA ALA A 67 -2.99 21.69 -14.25
C ALA A 67 -1.49 21.48 -13.96
N PRO A 68 -1.04 20.24 -13.75
CA PRO A 68 0.39 19.95 -13.69
C PRO A 68 1.03 20.25 -15.05
N PHE A 69 2.27 20.75 -15.05
CA PHE A 69 3.01 20.94 -16.31
C PHE A 69 3.50 19.59 -16.88
N ALA A 70 3.61 18.56 -16.03
CA ALA A 70 3.92 17.19 -16.43
C ALA A 70 3.18 16.18 -15.52
N SER A 71 2.63 15.12 -16.13
CA SER A 71 1.94 14.03 -15.43
C SER A 71 2.27 12.70 -16.10
N MET A 72 2.62 11.67 -15.33
CA MET A 72 3.10 10.39 -15.85
C MET A 72 2.63 9.21 -15.00
N THR A 73 2.41 8.09 -15.69
CA THR A 73 2.08 6.76 -15.12
C THR A 73 3.10 5.70 -15.54
N THR A 74 4.07 6.07 -16.38
CA THR A 74 5.15 5.21 -16.90
C THR A 74 6.48 5.95 -16.83
N SER A 75 7.60 5.21 -16.95
CA SER A 75 8.93 5.79 -17.12
C SER A 75 8.99 6.65 -18.39
N THR A 76 9.80 7.72 -18.39
CA THR A 76 9.95 8.67 -19.50
C THR A 76 11.32 9.33 -19.41
N GLU A 77 12.00 9.54 -20.53
CA GLU A 77 13.41 10.01 -20.53
C GLU A 77 13.58 11.51 -20.88
N ASP A 78 12.54 12.19 -21.37
CA ASP A 78 12.66 13.53 -21.95
C ASP A 78 11.56 14.50 -21.51
N ILE A 79 11.36 14.71 -20.21
CA ILE A 79 10.41 15.74 -19.73
C ILE A 79 11.12 17.09 -19.69
N SER A 80 10.69 18.03 -20.53
CA SER A 80 11.22 19.40 -20.51
C SER A 80 10.88 20.13 -19.21
N LEU A 81 11.88 20.75 -18.61
CA LEU A 81 11.71 21.60 -17.43
C LEU A 81 11.19 22.98 -17.84
N PRO A 82 10.27 23.58 -17.05
CA PRO A 82 9.90 24.98 -17.22
C PRO A 82 11.13 25.88 -17.07
N PRO A 83 11.27 26.94 -17.89
CA PRO A 83 12.37 27.88 -17.75
C PRO A 83 12.35 28.56 -16.36
N ILE A 84 13.53 28.76 -15.78
CA ILE A 84 13.77 29.69 -14.65
C ILE A 84 13.10 29.26 -13.31
N THR A 85 12.68 28.01 -13.16
CA THR A 85 12.16 27.52 -11.87
C THR A 85 13.23 26.73 -11.10
N PRO A 86 13.90 27.31 -10.08
CA PRO A 86 14.86 26.58 -9.25
C PRO A 86 14.18 25.54 -8.34
N THR A 87 12.85 25.56 -8.25
CA THR A 87 12.07 24.61 -7.49
C THR A 87 10.82 24.23 -8.27
N ILE A 88 10.63 22.92 -8.43
CA ILE A 88 9.35 22.34 -8.86
C ILE A 88 8.68 21.70 -7.65
N PHE A 89 7.38 21.52 -7.74
CA PHE A 89 6.60 20.83 -6.70
C PHE A 89 5.98 19.58 -7.30
N TYR A 90 5.86 18.53 -6.52
CA TYR A 90 5.32 17.27 -7.00
C TYR A 90 4.33 16.64 -6.04
N ARG A 91 3.46 15.82 -6.61
CA ARG A 91 2.70 14.79 -5.90
C ARG A 91 3.01 13.46 -6.52
N VAL A 92 3.16 12.45 -5.67
CA VAL A 92 3.57 11.12 -6.08
C VAL A 92 2.74 10.08 -5.36
N ASN A 93 2.32 9.05 -6.09
CA ASN A 93 1.82 7.80 -5.55
C ASN A 93 2.71 6.68 -6.08
N GLY A 94 3.32 5.92 -5.18
CA GLY A 94 4.26 4.85 -5.53
C GLY A 94 5.73 5.23 -5.37
N LEU A 95 6.63 4.56 -6.10
CA LEU A 95 8.08 4.71 -5.97
C LEU A 95 8.72 5.05 -7.33
N TRP A 96 9.41 6.18 -7.36
CA TRP A 96 9.92 6.79 -8.58
C TRP A 96 11.36 7.26 -8.39
N LYS A 97 12.17 7.19 -9.44
CA LYS A 97 13.47 7.85 -9.53
C LYS A 97 13.37 8.97 -10.55
N ILE A 98 13.88 10.14 -10.19
CA ILE A 98 14.04 11.28 -11.09
C ILE A 98 15.51 11.62 -11.22
N HIS A 99 15.94 12.03 -12.40
CA HIS A 99 17.29 12.44 -12.69
C HIS A 99 17.23 13.72 -13.51
N PHE A 100 17.80 14.79 -12.96
CA PHE A 100 17.87 16.08 -13.63
C PHE A 100 19.07 16.10 -14.57
N CYS A 101 18.80 16.48 -15.81
CA CYS A 101 19.77 16.39 -16.88
C CYS A 101 19.85 17.70 -17.67
N ARG A 102 21.07 18.04 -18.08
CA ARG A 102 21.33 19.17 -18.98
C ARG A 102 20.83 18.88 -20.39
N ASN A 103 20.90 17.62 -20.80
CA ASN A 103 20.42 17.09 -22.07
C ASN A 103 20.16 15.57 -21.91
N ALA A 104 19.70 14.90 -22.96
CA ALA A 104 19.30 13.48 -22.92
C ALA A 104 20.42 12.51 -22.47
N THR A 105 21.69 12.89 -22.58
CA THR A 105 22.84 12.02 -22.25
C THR A 105 23.65 12.48 -21.04
N THR A 106 23.47 13.73 -20.60
CA THR A 106 24.30 14.37 -19.58
C THR A 106 23.45 14.74 -18.38
N CYS A 107 23.47 13.88 -17.37
CA CYS A 107 22.82 14.11 -16.10
C CYS A 107 23.88 14.45 -15.05
N SER A 108 23.76 15.63 -14.46
CA SER A 108 24.82 16.22 -13.63
C SER A 108 24.65 15.92 -12.14
N GLN A 109 23.47 15.44 -11.75
CA GLN A 109 23.04 15.36 -10.37
C GLN A 109 22.89 13.91 -9.90
N ILE A 110 22.93 13.68 -8.59
CA ILE A 110 22.57 12.38 -8.03
C ILE A 110 21.06 12.18 -8.24
N PRO A 111 20.60 11.02 -8.74
CA PRO A 111 19.18 10.78 -8.90
C PRO A 111 18.43 10.87 -7.58
N HIS A 112 17.23 11.45 -7.60
CA HIS A 112 16.37 11.57 -6.43
C HIS A 112 15.31 10.47 -6.44
N ILE A 113 15.10 9.86 -5.27
CA ILE A 113 14.04 8.88 -5.07
C ILE A 113 12.83 9.59 -4.48
N LEU A 114 11.73 9.59 -5.23
CA LEU A 114 10.45 10.13 -4.82
C LEU A 114 9.53 8.98 -4.42
N HIS A 115 8.86 9.12 -3.30
CA HIS A 115 7.85 8.17 -2.84
C HIS A 115 6.72 8.92 -2.14
N GLY A 116 5.54 8.32 -2.08
CA GLY A 116 4.42 8.88 -1.34
C GLY A 116 3.07 8.29 -1.73
N THR A 117 2.03 8.93 -1.23
CA THR A 117 0.62 8.50 -1.34
C THR A 117 -0.32 9.59 -1.83
N ASN A 118 0.21 10.56 -2.58
CA ASN A 118 -0.52 11.71 -3.13
C ASN A 118 -1.22 12.59 -2.07
N THR A 119 -0.69 12.62 -0.86
CA THR A 119 -1.24 13.42 0.24
C THR A 119 -0.59 14.81 0.33
N THR A 120 0.70 14.90 0.02
CA THR A 120 1.50 16.12 0.17
C THR A 120 1.98 16.68 -1.17
N CYS A 121 2.01 18.00 -1.28
CA CYS A 121 2.72 18.70 -2.34
C CYS A 121 4.15 18.98 -1.85
N SER A 122 5.12 18.26 -2.40
CA SER A 122 6.50 18.28 -1.91
C SER A 122 7.38 19.13 -2.84
N PRO A 123 8.24 20.01 -2.31
CA PRO A 123 9.20 20.75 -3.12
C PRO A 123 10.36 19.84 -3.56
N GLN A 124 10.89 20.12 -4.75
CA GLN A 124 12.14 19.60 -5.26
C GLN A 124 13.01 20.78 -5.70
N SER A 125 13.98 21.14 -4.87
CA SER A 125 14.76 22.38 -4.99
C SER A 125 16.22 22.17 -5.38
N SER A 126 16.62 20.93 -5.68
CA SER A 126 18.01 20.58 -5.94
C SER A 126 18.43 20.68 -7.40
N MET A 127 17.63 21.30 -8.28
CA MET A 127 17.93 21.38 -9.72
C MET A 127 19.08 22.35 -10.00
N SER A 128 19.97 22.00 -10.94
CA SER A 128 20.99 22.91 -11.46
C SER A 128 20.35 23.94 -12.38
N GLU A 129 20.94 25.15 -12.47
CA GLU A 129 20.52 26.17 -13.43
C GLU A 129 20.68 25.74 -14.90
N TYR A 130 21.48 24.70 -15.16
CA TYR A 130 21.73 24.15 -16.48
C TYR A 130 20.85 22.93 -16.81
N ASP A 131 20.09 22.40 -15.86
CA ASP A 131 19.22 21.25 -16.13
C ASP A 131 18.02 21.71 -16.97
N THR A 132 17.78 21.03 -18.08
CA THR A 132 16.69 21.37 -19.02
C THR A 132 15.69 20.22 -19.20
N LEU A 133 16.07 19.01 -18.75
CA LEU A 133 15.28 17.80 -18.90
C LEU A 133 15.24 17.01 -17.57
N MET A 134 14.19 16.20 -17.42
CA MET A 134 14.09 15.18 -16.39
C MET A 134 13.93 13.79 -17.04
N GLN A 135 14.74 12.85 -16.58
CA GLN A 135 14.55 11.43 -16.78
C GLN A 135 13.84 10.83 -15.57
N ILE A 136 12.84 9.99 -15.81
CA ILE A 136 11.94 9.47 -14.79
C ILE A 136 11.80 7.96 -14.96
N THR A 137 12.02 7.23 -13.87
CA THR A 137 11.87 5.78 -13.81
C THR A 137 10.83 5.41 -12.77
N ARG A 138 9.80 4.66 -13.17
CA ARG A 138 8.84 4.02 -12.24
C ARG A 138 9.39 2.69 -11.76
N PHE A 139 9.31 2.41 -10.46
CA PHE A 139 9.63 1.10 -9.90
C PHE A 139 8.37 0.33 -9.50
N GLY A 140 8.47 -1.00 -9.42
CA GLY A 140 7.32 -1.86 -9.11
C GLY A 140 6.26 -1.91 -10.21
N ASP A 141 5.18 -2.62 -9.93
CA ASP A 141 4.05 -2.74 -10.83
C ASP A 141 3.12 -1.51 -10.76
N ALA A 142 2.39 -1.22 -11.84
CA ALA A 142 1.61 0.01 -11.93
C ALA A 142 0.49 0.11 -10.88
N ASN A 143 0.07 -1.02 -10.34
CA ASN A 143 -1.03 -1.12 -9.39
C ASN A 143 -0.56 -1.43 -7.97
N GLN A 144 0.74 -1.43 -7.70
CA GLN A 144 1.30 -1.72 -6.37
C GLN A 144 0.75 -3.01 -5.73
N VAL A 145 0.50 -4.04 -6.54
CA VAL A 145 -0.03 -5.35 -6.08
C VAL A 145 1.00 -6.47 -6.16
N GLU A 146 2.13 -6.24 -6.84
CA GLU A 146 3.09 -7.30 -7.08
C GLU A 146 3.88 -7.63 -5.81
N GLU A 147 3.65 -8.84 -5.28
CA GLU A 147 4.41 -9.41 -4.18
C GLU A 147 5.83 -9.77 -4.68
N ARG A 148 6.73 -8.78 -4.64
CA ARG A 148 8.10 -8.93 -5.12
C ARG A 148 9.04 -8.01 -4.37
N ILE A 149 10.22 -8.53 -4.05
CA ILE A 149 11.37 -7.72 -3.63
C ILE A 149 12.39 -7.64 -4.76
N THR A 150 12.91 -6.44 -5.00
CA THR A 150 13.91 -6.17 -6.03
C THR A 150 15.14 -5.57 -5.40
N PHE A 151 16.30 -6.12 -5.76
CA PHE A 151 17.61 -5.74 -5.24
C PHE A 151 18.50 -5.17 -6.34
N PHE A 152 19.36 -4.23 -5.96
CA PHE A 152 20.27 -3.52 -6.85
C PHE A 152 21.70 -3.55 -6.31
N PRO A 153 22.72 -3.74 -7.19
CA PRO A 153 24.12 -3.69 -6.78
C PRO A 153 24.61 -2.25 -6.53
N GLY A 154 23.92 -1.24 -7.06
CA GLY A 154 24.20 0.18 -6.84
C GLY A 154 23.29 0.82 -5.79
N LYS A 155 23.69 1.99 -5.30
CA LYS A 155 22.87 2.86 -4.43
C LYS A 155 21.76 3.50 -5.26
N SER A 156 20.67 3.94 -4.62
CA SER A 156 19.56 4.63 -5.31
C SER A 156 19.00 3.88 -6.54
N PHE A 157 18.89 2.55 -6.42
CA PHE A 157 18.37 1.66 -7.46
C PHE A 157 19.15 1.74 -8.78
N ASP A 158 20.48 1.67 -8.66
CA ASP A 158 21.40 1.69 -9.79
C ASP A 158 21.97 0.30 -10.12
N GLY A 159 22.28 0.09 -11.40
CA GLY A 159 22.78 -1.18 -11.94
C GLY A 159 21.71 -2.23 -12.23
N ALA A 160 22.16 -3.37 -12.77
CA ALA A 160 21.29 -4.48 -13.15
C ALA A 160 20.67 -5.15 -11.91
N SER A 161 19.35 -5.05 -11.79
CA SER A 161 18.61 -5.61 -10.66
C SER A 161 18.33 -7.10 -10.80
N PHE A 162 18.06 -7.76 -9.68
CA PHE A 162 17.38 -9.05 -9.65
C PHE A 162 16.20 -9.00 -8.68
N SER A 163 15.23 -9.89 -8.85
CA SER A 163 14.03 -9.90 -8.02
C SER A 163 13.67 -11.30 -7.53
N VAL A 164 12.90 -11.34 -6.44
CA VAL A 164 12.43 -12.57 -5.80
C VAL A 164 10.93 -12.45 -5.56
N THR A 165 10.18 -13.52 -5.85
CA THR A 165 8.73 -13.62 -5.63
C THR A 165 8.42 -14.65 -4.55
N PRO A 166 7.21 -14.65 -3.93
CA PRO A 166 6.82 -15.65 -2.94
C PRO A 166 6.98 -17.09 -3.39
N SER A 167 6.78 -17.34 -4.67
CA SER A 167 6.86 -18.68 -5.26
C SER A 167 8.30 -19.20 -5.40
N THR A 168 9.30 -18.36 -5.21
CA THR A 168 10.70 -18.66 -5.51
C THR A 168 11.61 -18.22 -4.37
N THR A 169 12.24 -19.18 -3.68
CA THR A 169 13.35 -18.86 -2.77
C THR A 169 14.59 -18.56 -3.59
N PHE A 170 15.22 -17.41 -3.36
CA PHE A 170 16.52 -17.13 -3.94
C PHE A 170 17.59 -17.86 -3.15
N ASN A 171 18.44 -18.62 -3.85
CA ASN A 171 19.60 -19.29 -3.28
C ASN A 171 20.74 -19.26 -4.29
N GLY A 172 21.78 -18.50 -4.01
CA GLY A 172 22.91 -18.33 -4.91
C GLY A 172 24.16 -17.80 -4.21
N THR A 173 25.20 -17.56 -4.99
CA THR A 173 26.42 -16.92 -4.49
C THR A 173 26.09 -15.53 -3.93
N GLY A 174 26.63 -15.20 -2.76
CA GLY A 174 26.45 -13.90 -2.13
C GLY A 174 26.79 -12.75 -3.08
N ARG A 175 25.86 -11.81 -3.26
CA ARG A 175 25.99 -10.62 -4.09
C ARG A 175 25.94 -9.38 -3.22
N LEU A 176 26.80 -8.41 -3.50
CA LEU A 176 26.69 -7.09 -2.89
C LEU A 176 25.41 -6.41 -3.39
N VAL A 177 24.53 -6.06 -2.46
CA VAL A 177 23.30 -5.30 -2.64
C VAL A 177 23.45 -3.98 -1.92
N ARG A 178 23.19 -2.88 -2.62
CA ARG A 178 23.34 -1.53 -2.08
C ARG A 178 22.04 -0.75 -2.04
N SER A 179 20.99 -1.25 -2.69
CA SER A 179 19.62 -0.77 -2.49
C SER A 179 18.59 -1.84 -2.82
N TYR A 180 17.37 -1.70 -2.27
CA TYR A 180 16.25 -2.58 -2.55
C TYR A 180 14.91 -1.88 -2.33
N TYR A 181 13.85 -2.45 -2.91
CA TYR A 181 12.47 -2.12 -2.58
C TYR A 181 11.58 -3.36 -2.65
N PHE A 182 10.46 -3.34 -1.93
CA PHE A 182 9.36 -4.29 -2.11
C PHE A 182 8.01 -3.59 -1.93
N THR A 183 6.98 -4.17 -2.53
CA THR A 183 5.64 -3.60 -2.58
C THR A 183 4.75 -4.19 -1.49
N GLY A 184 3.81 -3.39 -0.97
CA GLY A 184 2.71 -3.85 -0.13
C GLY A 184 3.10 -4.28 1.28
N PRO A 185 2.15 -4.85 2.05
CA PRO A 185 2.34 -5.28 3.43
C PRO A 185 3.08 -6.63 3.52
N ASN A 186 4.09 -6.81 2.69
CA ASN A 186 4.84 -8.04 2.53
C ASN A 186 6.10 -8.01 3.39
N SER A 187 6.53 -9.16 3.89
CA SER A 187 7.80 -9.28 4.62
C SER A 187 8.77 -10.20 3.90
N TRP A 188 10.07 -9.95 4.08
CA TRP A 188 11.14 -10.68 3.40
C TRP A 188 12.28 -10.99 4.34
N MET A 189 12.69 -12.25 4.38
CA MET A 189 13.84 -12.68 5.16
C MET A 189 15.06 -12.86 4.27
N HIS A 190 16.22 -12.40 4.70
CA HIS A 190 17.46 -12.55 3.92
C HIS A 190 18.64 -13.03 4.76
N LYS A 191 19.61 -13.65 4.07
CA LYS A 191 20.87 -14.17 4.65
C LYS A 191 22.02 -14.04 3.65
N PHE A 192 23.25 -14.10 4.16
CA PHE A 192 24.44 -14.21 3.33
C PHE A 192 24.48 -15.51 2.51
N THR A 193 24.17 -16.66 3.14
CA THR A 193 23.91 -17.94 2.46
C THR A 193 22.82 -18.70 3.19
N GLN A 194 22.23 -19.72 2.56
CA GLN A 194 21.18 -20.54 3.20
C GLN A 194 21.63 -21.18 4.53
N ASN A 195 22.89 -21.65 4.57
CA ASN A 195 23.47 -22.36 5.71
C ASN A 195 24.36 -21.45 6.58
N ALA A 196 24.35 -20.14 6.34
CA ALA A 196 25.09 -19.22 7.20
C ALA A 196 24.49 -19.29 8.61
N GLU A 197 25.35 -19.49 9.60
CA GLU A 197 24.99 -19.37 11.03
C GLU A 197 24.74 -17.91 11.43
N GLU A 198 25.05 -16.97 10.54
CA GLU A 198 24.80 -15.55 10.72
C GLU A 198 23.30 -15.25 10.92
N ARG A 199 23.04 -14.13 11.61
CA ARG A 199 21.70 -13.68 11.97
C ARG A 199 20.84 -13.50 10.72
N GLU A 200 19.69 -14.17 10.69
CA GLU A 200 18.65 -13.88 9.72
C GLU A 200 18.14 -12.45 9.97
N GLU A 201 18.02 -11.66 8.92
CA GLU A 201 17.43 -10.32 9.03
C GLU A 201 16.09 -10.29 8.30
N CYS A 202 15.09 -9.80 9.04
CA CYS A 202 13.74 -9.64 8.57
C CYS A 202 13.52 -8.20 8.11
N HIS A 203 13.06 -8.05 6.88
CA HIS A 203 12.54 -6.79 6.35
C HIS A 203 11.03 -6.81 6.45
N SER A 204 10.54 -6.08 7.44
CA SER A 204 9.11 -5.81 7.61
C SER A 204 8.71 -4.56 6.83
N PRO A 205 7.47 -4.47 6.34
CA PRO A 205 6.95 -3.27 5.72
C PRO A 205 6.89 -2.11 6.71
N GLU A 206 6.97 -0.88 6.21
CA GLU A 206 6.71 0.32 7.01
C GLU A 206 5.27 0.31 7.55
N GLU A 207 5.06 0.87 8.75
CA GLU A 207 3.77 0.83 9.45
C GLU A 207 2.63 1.43 8.61
N ASP A 208 2.93 2.50 7.87
CA ASP A 208 1.97 3.20 7.04
C ASP A 208 1.58 2.39 5.78
N VAL A 209 2.50 1.57 5.26
CA VAL A 209 2.22 0.59 4.20
C VAL A 209 1.30 -0.52 4.71
N VAL A 210 1.52 -1.01 5.94
CA VAL A 210 0.64 -2.00 6.59
C VAL A 210 -0.76 -1.44 6.77
N GLN A 211 -0.88 -0.23 7.32
CA GLN A 211 -2.16 0.41 7.58
C GLN A 211 -2.98 0.67 6.30
N ARG A 212 -2.32 1.02 5.19
CA ARG A 212 -2.97 1.23 3.90
C ARG A 212 -3.22 -0.04 3.10
N GLY A 213 -2.44 -1.09 3.35
CA GLY A 213 -2.43 -2.32 2.55
C GLY A 213 -1.76 -2.17 1.17
N TYR A 214 -1.09 -1.04 0.91
CA TYR A 214 -0.32 -0.80 -0.33
C TYR A 214 0.76 0.26 -0.11
N GLY A 215 1.73 0.29 -1.02
CA GLY A 215 2.87 1.20 -0.97
C GLY A 215 4.18 0.45 -1.22
N PHE A 216 5.28 1.10 -0.88
CA PHE A 216 6.61 0.54 -1.01
C PHE A 216 7.38 0.69 0.29
N THR A 217 8.13 -0.34 0.65
CA THR A 217 9.20 -0.25 1.64
C THR A 217 10.51 -0.39 0.91
N TYR A 218 11.48 0.47 1.21
CA TYR A 218 12.71 0.53 0.44
C TYR A 218 13.88 1.05 1.26
N ASN A 219 15.09 0.72 0.80
CA ASN A 219 16.32 1.28 1.34
C ASN A 219 17.26 1.58 0.17
N VAL A 220 17.66 2.85 0.04
CA VAL A 220 18.54 3.34 -1.03
C VAL A 220 20.04 3.17 -0.72
N PHE A 221 20.38 2.75 0.51
CA PHE A 221 21.74 2.59 1.04
C PHE A 221 21.86 1.33 1.91
N ALA A 222 21.52 0.17 1.35
CA ALA A 222 21.43 -1.09 2.07
C ALA A 222 22.78 -1.80 2.29
N ASP A 223 23.89 -1.39 1.66
CA ASP A 223 25.27 -1.94 1.74
C ASP A 223 25.43 -3.32 2.46
N ARG A 224 24.95 -4.41 1.83
CA ARG A 224 24.89 -5.79 2.39
C ARG A 224 25.24 -6.85 1.37
N HIS A 225 25.73 -8.01 1.83
CA HIS A 225 25.89 -9.19 0.97
C HIS A 225 24.72 -10.17 1.15
N LEU A 226 24.14 -10.61 0.03
CA LEU A 226 22.92 -11.40 0.01
C LEU A 226 23.09 -12.60 -0.92
N GLY A 227 22.92 -13.81 -0.38
CA GLY A 227 22.95 -15.06 -1.14
C GLY A 227 21.71 -15.91 -0.93
N TRP A 228 20.82 -15.53 -0.01
CA TRP A 228 19.55 -16.21 0.20
C TRP A 228 18.43 -15.24 0.59
N VAL A 229 17.24 -15.43 0.01
CA VAL A 229 16.03 -14.63 0.28
C VAL A 229 14.80 -15.51 0.24
N GLN A 230 13.93 -15.33 1.23
CA GLN A 230 12.63 -15.99 1.31
C GLN A 230 11.53 -14.99 1.62
N TYR A 231 10.34 -15.29 1.12
CA TYR A 231 9.13 -14.54 1.43
C TYR A 231 8.61 -14.89 2.82
N GLY A 232 8.17 -13.86 3.53
CA GLY A 232 7.74 -13.95 4.91
C GLY A 232 8.92 -13.92 5.88
N CYS A 233 8.72 -13.24 7.00
CA CYS A 233 9.53 -13.46 8.18
C CYS A 233 8.81 -14.49 9.05
N ASN A 234 9.53 -15.51 9.50
CA ASN A 234 9.01 -16.36 10.56
C ASN A 234 8.86 -15.47 11.79
N GLU A 235 7.63 -15.09 12.13
CA GLU A 235 7.33 -14.68 13.49
C GLU A 235 7.59 -15.89 14.37
N THR A 236 8.85 -16.03 14.80
CA THR A 236 9.11 -16.77 16.02
C THR A 236 8.45 -15.92 17.09
N THR A 237 7.16 -16.17 17.33
CA THR A 237 6.39 -15.65 18.45
C THR A 237 7.16 -16.00 19.71
N ASN A 238 8.08 -15.13 20.13
CA ASN A 238 8.37 -15.00 21.53
C ASN A 238 7.08 -14.42 22.11
N PRO A 239 6.36 -15.15 22.99
CA PRO A 239 5.22 -14.57 23.65
C PRO A 239 5.71 -13.32 24.36
N ILE A 240 5.17 -12.16 23.98
CA ILE A 240 5.34 -10.93 24.75
C ILE A 240 4.74 -11.24 26.12
N SER A 241 5.61 -11.57 27.08
CA SER A 241 5.22 -11.57 28.49
C SER A 241 4.71 -10.17 28.79
N THR A 242 3.39 -10.07 28.90
CA THR A 242 2.74 -8.85 29.36
C THR A 242 3.20 -8.64 30.79
N ILE A 243 4.22 -7.79 30.98
CA ILE A 243 4.61 -7.33 32.30
C ILE A 243 3.47 -6.43 32.75
N ILE A 244 2.58 -7.00 33.56
CA ILE A 244 1.58 -6.21 34.29
C ILE A 244 2.38 -5.24 35.17
N PRO A 245 2.26 -3.92 34.98
CA PRO A 245 2.96 -2.97 35.82
C PRO A 245 2.45 -3.11 37.26
N HIS A 246 3.32 -3.61 38.15
CA HIS A 246 3.08 -3.59 39.58
C HIS A 246 3.14 -2.14 40.05
N VAL A 247 1.98 -1.55 40.31
CA VAL A 247 1.84 -0.21 40.89
C VAL A 247 2.39 -0.27 42.33
N SER A 248 3.65 0.10 42.51
CA SER A 248 4.20 0.38 43.84
C SER A 248 3.79 1.79 44.25
N THR A 249 2.87 1.87 45.19
CA THR A 249 2.46 3.10 45.88
C THR A 249 3.67 3.68 46.60
N ARG A 250 4.27 4.75 46.05
CA ARG A 250 5.37 5.48 46.69
C ARG A 250 4.78 6.66 47.46
N THR A 251 4.90 6.63 48.78
CA THR A 251 4.54 7.71 49.69
C THR A 251 5.40 8.94 49.38
N SER A 252 4.77 10.08 49.09
CA SER A 252 5.43 11.36 48.83
C SER A 252 5.87 12.00 50.14
N THR A 253 7.17 12.25 50.28
CA THR A 253 7.72 13.18 51.27
C THR A 253 7.91 14.52 50.59
N THR A 254 7.25 15.55 51.14
CA THR A 254 7.30 16.95 50.72
C THR A 254 8.63 17.58 51.14
N GLU A 255 9.40 18.09 50.19
CA GLU A 255 10.45 19.08 50.43
C GLU A 255 10.29 20.29 49.49
N ASP A 256 10.72 21.42 50.03
CA ASP A 256 10.37 22.83 49.81
C ASP A 256 10.86 23.44 48.47
N PRO A 257 10.23 24.51 47.94
CA PRO A 257 10.56 25.07 46.64
C PRO A 257 11.64 26.16 46.73
N THR A 258 12.74 25.99 46.00
CA THR A 258 13.68 27.09 45.73
C THR A 258 13.39 27.75 44.39
N THR A 259 13.04 29.01 44.50
CA THR A 259 12.74 30.00 43.45
C THR A 259 13.98 30.34 42.61
N VAL A 260 13.92 30.20 41.28
CA VAL A 260 14.77 30.98 40.36
C VAL A 260 13.96 31.46 39.15
N ARG A 261 14.27 32.70 38.78
CA ARG A 261 13.47 33.71 38.10
C ARG A 261 13.83 33.82 36.59
N THR A 262 12.78 33.89 35.77
CA THR A 262 12.54 34.73 34.57
C THR A 262 13.66 35.02 33.56
N SER A 263 13.38 34.77 32.26
CA SER A 263 13.38 35.76 31.15
C SER A 263 12.91 35.10 29.83
N THR A 264 12.38 35.70 28.76
CA THR A 264 11.47 36.84 28.45
C THR A 264 11.35 36.86 26.90
N THR A 265 10.13 36.94 26.34
CA THR A 265 9.71 37.42 24.97
C THR A 265 10.18 36.65 23.72
N THR A 266 9.41 36.50 22.62
CA THR A 266 8.47 37.43 21.92
C THR A 266 7.49 36.64 21.02
N PRO A 267 6.25 37.13 20.78
CA PRO A 267 5.26 36.51 19.91
C PRO A 267 5.27 37.09 18.48
N THR A 268 4.94 36.27 17.47
CA THR A 268 4.62 36.78 16.13
C THR A 268 3.35 36.13 15.55
N LYS A 269 2.25 36.86 15.75
CA LYS A 269 1.23 37.28 14.77
C LYS A 269 0.61 36.22 13.83
N ASN A 270 -0.61 35.82 14.19
CA ASN A 270 -1.62 35.28 13.29
C ASN A 270 -2.24 36.38 12.43
N SER A 271 -2.55 36.08 11.17
CA SER A 271 -3.55 36.78 10.37
C SER A 271 -4.40 35.76 9.62
N GLU A 272 -5.69 35.79 9.89
CA GLU A 272 -6.81 35.34 9.05
C GLU A 272 -6.80 36.17 7.72
N THR A 273 -7.50 35.88 6.62
CA THR A 273 -8.88 35.42 6.42
C THR A 273 -9.11 35.13 4.91
N GLY A 274 -10.04 34.21 4.60
CA GLY A 274 -10.82 34.21 3.34
C GLY A 274 -10.36 33.17 2.31
N GLY A 275 -11.21 32.44 1.60
CA GLY A 275 -12.65 32.42 1.38
C GLY A 275 -12.89 31.36 0.29
N GLY A 276 -14.01 30.66 0.34
CA GLY A 276 -14.15 29.32 -0.24
C GLY A 276 -14.22 29.22 -1.77
N SER A 277 -13.95 27.99 -2.24
CA SER A 277 -14.74 27.37 -3.31
C SER A 277 -14.58 25.84 -3.23
N ARG A 278 -15.67 25.15 -2.91
CA ARG A 278 -15.72 23.69 -2.74
C ARG A 278 -15.86 23.04 -4.11
N GLY A 279 -14.75 22.59 -4.69
CA GLY A 279 -14.75 21.57 -5.73
C GLY A 279 -14.35 20.23 -5.11
N LEU A 280 -15.33 19.39 -4.78
CA LEU A 280 -15.10 18.04 -4.25
C LEU A 280 -14.45 17.15 -5.33
N PRO A 281 -13.25 16.58 -5.11
CA PRO A 281 -12.83 15.42 -5.87
C PRO A 281 -13.64 14.21 -5.42
N ARG A 282 -14.06 13.39 -6.39
CA ARG A 282 -14.81 12.14 -6.19
C ARG A 282 -14.06 11.22 -5.22
N ARG A 283 -14.49 11.23 -3.95
CA ARG A 283 -14.12 10.24 -2.93
C ARG A 283 -14.84 8.93 -3.25
N CYS A 284 -14.08 7.86 -3.42
CA CYS A 284 -14.59 6.49 -3.24
C CYS A 284 -14.58 6.18 -1.73
N ASP A 285 -15.46 6.81 -0.95
CA ASP A 285 -15.64 6.50 0.47
C ASP A 285 -16.76 5.44 0.61
N ILE A 286 -16.38 4.16 0.64
CA ILE A 286 -17.33 3.04 0.91
C ILE A 286 -17.41 2.71 2.41
N PHE A 287 -16.53 3.26 3.26
CA PHE A 287 -16.35 2.77 4.63
C PHE A 287 -17.32 3.32 5.71
N THR A 288 -18.21 4.27 5.40
CA THR A 288 -19.13 4.84 6.42
C THR A 288 -20.51 4.16 6.47
N LEU A 289 -20.85 3.25 5.54
CA LEU A 289 -22.20 2.66 5.48
C LEU A 289 -22.40 1.40 6.34
N LEU A 290 -21.34 0.85 6.95
CA LEU A 290 -21.39 -0.47 7.59
C LEU A 290 -21.86 -0.48 9.06
N LEU A 291 -21.87 0.68 9.73
CA LEU A 291 -22.27 0.78 11.16
C LEU A 291 -23.75 1.10 11.38
N VAL A 292 -24.50 1.53 10.37
CA VAL A 292 -25.93 1.86 10.52
C VAL A 292 -26.83 0.64 10.36
N VAL A 293 -26.40 -0.40 9.64
CA VAL A 293 -27.27 -1.55 9.31
C VAL A 293 -27.42 -2.54 10.46
N PHE A 294 -26.45 -2.66 11.38
CA PHE A 294 -26.54 -3.60 12.51
C PHE A 294 -27.31 -3.07 13.74
N GLY A 295 -27.75 -1.80 13.73
CA GLY A 295 -28.56 -1.22 14.81
C GLY A 295 -30.06 -1.46 14.70
N ALA A 296 -30.57 -1.94 13.55
CA ALA A 296 -32.00 -1.98 13.26
C ALA A 296 -32.68 -3.35 13.45
N PHE A 297 -31.94 -4.41 13.81
CA PHE A 297 -32.50 -5.72 14.13
C PHE A 297 -32.42 -6.02 15.64
N ARG A 298 -33.17 -5.22 16.41
CA ARG A 298 -33.67 -5.59 17.73
C ARG A 298 -35.13 -5.14 17.85
N VAL A 299 -36.03 -5.90 17.25
CA VAL A 299 -37.44 -6.10 17.67
C VAL A 299 -37.82 -7.51 17.30
#